data_AF-A0A1C5EVU5-F1
#
_entry.id   AF-A0A1C5EVU5-F1
#
_cell.length_a   1.000
_cell.length_b   1.000
_cell.length_c   1.000
_cell.angle_alpha   90.00
_cell.angle_beta   90.00
_cell.angle_gamma   90.00
#
_symmetry.space_group_name_H-M   'P 1'
#
loop_
_entity.id
_entity.type
_entity.pdbx_description
1 polymer ?
#
loop_
_entity_poly.entity_id
_entity_poly.type
_entity_poly.pdbx_seq_one_letter_code
_entity_poly.pdbx_strand_id
1 'polypeptide(L)'
;MSTSSIDEIVGDCLAVRVRLIGRALTSLYDSALDGHGLTIAQVNLLAALGKVGPCPPSRLGDVLQLERSTVSRNLNLLLNHGWVEAVSADAKGMREVALTAAGRAKIESVMPEWRQAQRQAAELLGTAGVNAIQGIASGMGYAPAGA
;
A
#
# COMPACT_ATOMS: atom_id res chain seq x y z
N MET A 1 40.59 6.07 -15.65
CA MET A 1 40.09 7.24 -14.89
C MET A 1 39.52 6.71 -13.59
N SER A 2 40.02 7.16 -12.44
CA SER A 2 39.45 6.75 -11.15
C SER A 2 38.12 7.47 -11.00
N THR A 3 37.01 6.75 -11.13
CA THR A 3 35.68 7.29 -10.84
C THR A 3 35.66 7.70 -9.36
N SER A 4 35.17 8.89 -9.04
CA SER A 4 35.03 9.32 -7.64
C SER A 4 34.00 8.44 -6.94
N SER A 5 34.16 8.18 -5.64
CA SER A 5 33.12 7.50 -4.86
C SER A 5 31.77 8.21 -4.94
N ILE A 6 31.77 9.53 -5.20
CA ILE A 6 30.54 10.31 -5.46
C ILE A 6 29.87 9.87 -6.76
N ASP A 7 30.65 9.71 -7.83
CA ASP A 7 30.14 9.33 -9.15
C ASP A 7 29.59 7.90 -9.16
N GLU A 8 30.23 6.99 -8.43
CA GLU A 8 29.75 5.62 -8.24
C GLU A 8 28.40 5.60 -7.51
N ILE A 9 28.25 6.38 -6.43
CA ILE A 9 26.97 6.48 -5.71
C ILE A 9 25.87 7.04 -6.62
N VAL A 10 26.14 8.13 -7.35
CA VAL A 10 25.17 8.73 -8.27
C VAL A 10 24.82 7.76 -9.40
N GLY A 11 25.84 7.10 -9.95
CA GLY A 11 25.75 6.17 -11.07
C GLY A 11 24.98 4.90 -10.76
N ASP A 12 25.09 4.34 -9.55
CA ASP A 12 24.68 2.94 -9.31
C ASP A 12 23.81 2.74 -8.06
N CYS A 13 23.48 3.77 -7.27
CA CYS A 13 22.66 3.59 -6.07
C CYS A 13 21.25 3.06 -6.39
N LEU A 14 21.02 1.78 -6.06
CA LEU A 14 19.73 1.11 -6.21
C LEU A 14 18.66 1.70 -5.28
N ALA A 15 19.04 2.12 -4.06
CA ALA A 15 18.09 2.68 -3.10
C ALA A 15 17.43 3.98 -3.62
N VAL A 16 18.17 4.83 -4.33
CA VAL A 16 17.61 6.05 -4.96
C VAL A 16 16.65 5.68 -6.08
N ARG A 17 17.03 4.73 -6.94
CA ARG A 17 16.20 4.25 -8.06
C ARG A 17 14.89 3.65 -7.58
N VAL A 18 14.94 2.75 -6.59
CA VAL A 18 13.75 2.13 -6.01
C VAL A 18 12.84 3.18 -5.36
N ARG A 19 13.39 4.16 -4.62
CA ARG A 19 12.58 5.26 -4.06
C ARG A 19 11.92 6.12 -5.14
N LEU A 20 12.63 6.42 -6.23
CA LEU A 20 12.10 7.20 -7.33
C LEU A 20 10.94 6.46 -8.01
N ILE A 21 11.13 5.18 -8.34
CA ILE A 21 10.09 4.33 -8.90
C ILE A 21 8.90 4.24 -7.93
N GLY A 22 9.15 3.94 -6.65
CA GLY A 22 8.10 3.83 -5.64
C GLY A 22 7.26 5.11 -5.50
N ARG A 23 7.89 6.29 -5.52
CA ARG A 23 7.19 7.57 -5.52
C ARG A 23 6.36 7.79 -6.78
N ALA A 24 6.92 7.50 -7.96
CA ALA A 24 6.20 7.64 -9.22
C ALA A 24 4.96 6.73 -9.26
N LEU A 25 5.11 5.46 -8.87
CA LEU A 25 3.99 4.52 -8.79
C LEU A 25 2.94 5.01 -7.79
N THR A 26 3.34 5.36 -6.56
CA THR A 26 2.43 5.87 -5.53
C THR A 26 1.64 7.08 -6.04
N SER A 27 2.32 8.03 -6.70
CA SER A 27 1.68 9.22 -7.26
C SER A 27 0.66 8.91 -8.35
N LEU A 28 0.89 7.88 -9.18
CA LEU A 28 -0.09 7.46 -10.20
C LEU A 28 -1.39 7.00 -9.56
N TYR A 29 -1.30 6.15 -8.53
CA TYR A 29 -2.49 5.69 -7.82
C TYR A 29 -3.16 6.82 -7.04
N ASP A 30 -2.39 7.59 -6.26
CA ASP A 30 -2.95 8.68 -5.45
C ASP A 30 -3.64 9.74 -6.32
N SER A 31 -3.06 10.08 -7.49
CA SER A 31 -3.70 11.02 -8.42
C SER A 31 -5.01 10.46 -9.01
N ALA A 32 -5.06 9.16 -9.31
CA ALA A 32 -6.27 8.52 -9.80
C ALA A 32 -7.37 8.43 -8.72
N LEU A 33 -6.97 8.35 -7.44
CA LEU A 33 -7.87 8.20 -6.30
C LEU A 33 -8.25 9.53 -5.63
N ASP A 34 -7.67 10.66 -6.04
CA ASP A 34 -7.87 11.97 -5.43
C ASP A 34 -9.36 12.36 -5.36
N GLY A 35 -10.10 12.17 -6.46
CA GLY A 35 -11.55 12.42 -6.53
C GLY A 35 -12.40 11.53 -5.60
N HIS A 36 -11.80 10.47 -5.04
CA HIS A 36 -12.45 9.55 -4.12
C HIS A 36 -12.10 9.81 -2.65
N GLY A 37 -11.21 10.76 -2.36
CA GLY A 37 -10.75 11.02 -0.99
C GLY A 37 -10.00 9.85 -0.37
N LEU A 38 -9.31 9.06 -1.19
CA LEU A 38 -8.52 7.90 -0.78
C LEU A 38 -7.09 8.00 -1.32
N THR A 39 -6.14 7.45 -0.58
CA THR A 39 -4.78 7.16 -1.06
C THR A 39 -4.63 5.67 -1.36
N ILE A 40 -3.61 5.29 -2.12
CA ILE A 40 -3.29 3.88 -2.38
C ILE A 40 -2.97 3.12 -1.09
N ALA A 41 -2.34 3.78 -0.11
CA ALA A 41 -2.06 3.18 1.20
C ALA A 41 -3.36 2.82 1.93
N GLN A 42 -4.36 3.70 1.88
CA GLN A 42 -5.68 3.46 2.47
C GLN A 42 -6.45 2.36 1.72
N VAL A 43 -6.41 2.35 0.38
CA VAL A 43 -6.99 1.27 -0.43
C VAL A 43 -6.37 -0.08 -0.07
N ASN A 44 -5.04 -0.15 0.05
CA ASN A 44 -4.33 -1.37 0.42
C ASN A 44 -4.69 -1.85 1.83
N LEU A 45 -4.89 -0.95 2.79
CA LEU A 45 -5.38 -1.29 4.13
C LEU A 45 -6.80 -1.85 4.11
N LEU A 46 -7.72 -1.20 3.38
CA LEU A 46 -9.10 -1.67 3.23
C LEU A 46 -9.13 -3.06 2.56
N ALA A 47 -8.34 -3.26 1.50
CA ALA A 47 -8.23 -4.54 0.81
C ALA A 47 -7.62 -5.64 1.71
N ALA A 48 -6.55 -5.33 2.44
CA ALA A 48 -5.93 -6.26 3.38
C ALA A 48 -6.91 -6.67 4.48
N LEU A 49 -7.63 -5.71 5.06
CA LEU A 49 -8.63 -5.98 6.10
C LEU A 49 -9.83 -6.78 5.54
N GLY A 50 -10.26 -6.48 4.32
CA GLY A 50 -11.29 -7.24 3.62
C GLY A 50 -10.91 -8.70 3.36
N LYS A 51 -9.62 -8.97 3.17
CA LYS A 51 -9.08 -10.32 2.94
C LYS A 51 -8.78 -11.10 4.23
N VAL A 52 -8.16 -10.44 5.21
CA VAL A 52 -7.75 -11.06 6.48
C VAL A 52 -8.93 -11.22 7.45
N GLY A 53 -9.96 -10.38 7.33
CA GLY A 53 -11.04 -10.28 8.30
C GLY A 53 -10.67 -9.44 9.51
N PRO A 54 -11.54 -9.37 10.53
CA PRO A 54 -11.26 -8.66 11.78
C PRO A 54 -9.91 -9.07 12.37
N CYS A 55 -9.06 -8.08 12.66
CA CYS A 55 -7.72 -8.35 13.16
C CYS A 55 -7.11 -7.16 13.93
N PRO A 56 -6.06 -7.40 14.74
CA PRO A 56 -5.33 -6.31 15.37
C PRO A 56 -4.58 -5.45 14.34
N PRO A 57 -4.45 -4.13 14.56
CA PRO A 57 -3.68 -3.24 13.69
C PRO A 57 -2.25 -3.73 13.38
N SER A 58 -1.58 -4.40 14.33
CA SER A 58 -0.24 -4.95 14.11
C SER A 58 -0.19 -5.95 12.95
N ARG A 59 -1.24 -6.78 12.80
CA ARG A 59 -1.31 -7.76 11.72
C ARG A 59 -1.38 -7.09 10.35
N LEU A 60 -2.03 -5.93 10.25
CA LEU A 60 -2.02 -5.14 9.01
C LEU A 60 -0.63 -4.57 8.70
N GLY A 61 0.11 -4.18 9.73
CA GLY A 61 1.52 -3.78 9.60
C GLY A 61 2.39 -4.91 9.06
N ASP A 62 2.22 -6.12 9.59
CA ASP A 62 2.97 -7.30 9.14
C ASP A 62 2.63 -7.66 7.68
N VAL A 63 1.34 -7.64 7.31
CA VAL A 63 0.88 -7.98 5.95
C VAL A 63 1.34 -6.95 4.92
N LEU A 64 1.30 -5.67 5.26
CA LEU A 64 1.63 -4.59 4.32
C LEU A 64 3.09 -4.12 4.44
N GLN A 65 3.88 -4.71 5.34
CA GLN A 65 5.23 -4.28 5.66
C GLN A 65 5.28 -2.79 6.03
N LEU A 66 4.33 -2.35 6.86
CA LEU A 66 4.16 -0.96 7.29
C LEU A 66 4.52 -0.78 8.76
N GLU A 67 5.22 0.32 9.03
CA GLU A 67 5.47 0.80 10.38
C GLU A 67 4.17 1.06 11.15
N ARG A 68 4.20 0.78 12.47
CA ARG A 68 3.04 0.92 13.36
C ARG A 68 2.38 2.29 13.28
N SER A 69 3.17 3.36 13.23
CA SER A 69 2.67 4.73 13.17
C SER A 69 1.89 5.01 11.88
N THR A 70 2.35 4.44 10.75
CA THR A 70 1.68 4.54 9.45
C THR A 70 0.34 3.81 9.47
N VAL A 71 0.29 2.61 10.04
CA VAL A 71 -0.97 1.84 10.17
C VAL A 71 -1.96 2.60 11.05
N SER A 72 -1.55 3.01 12.25
CA SER A 72 -2.44 3.72 13.19
C SER A 72 -3.01 5.00 12.60
N ARG A 73 -2.17 5.83 11.94
CA ARG A 73 -2.63 7.07 11.30
C ARG A 73 -3.68 6.80 10.23
N ASN A 74 -3.45 5.82 9.37
CA ASN A 74 -4.40 5.49 8.32
C ASN A 74 -5.70 4.89 8.88
N LEU A 75 -5.62 3.98 9.84
CA LEU A 75 -6.81 3.39 10.47
C LEU A 75 -7.70 4.45 11.12
N ASN A 76 -7.12 5.43 11.83
CA ASN A 76 -7.87 6.54 12.41
C ASN A 76 -8.64 7.35 11.35
N LEU A 77 -8.03 7.60 10.18
CA LEU A 77 -8.72 8.27 9.08
C LEU A 77 -9.87 7.41 8.54
N LEU A 78 -9.63 6.12 8.32
CA LEU A 78 -10.65 5.19 7.82
C LEU A 78 -11.82 5.00 8.80
N LEU A 79 -11.56 5.05 10.10
CA LEU A 79 -12.56 5.03 11.16
C LEU A 79 -13.43 6.29 11.12
N ASN A 80 -12.82 7.47 10.99
CA ASN A 80 -13.54 8.73 10.89
C ASN A 80 -14.46 8.79 9.67
N HIS A 81 -14.09 8.11 8.58
CA HIS A 81 -14.93 7.96 7.38
C HIS A 81 -15.99 6.84 7.50
N GLY A 82 -15.96 6.03 8.56
CA GLY A 82 -16.86 4.88 8.74
C GLY A 82 -16.57 3.70 7.80
N TRP A 83 -15.40 3.67 7.16
CA TRP A 83 -14.99 2.57 6.27
C TRP A 83 -14.36 1.40 7.05
N VAL A 84 -13.87 1.67 8.25
CA VAL A 84 -13.39 0.69 9.22
C VAL A 84 -14.12 0.94 10.53
N GLU A 85 -14.30 -0.10 11.34
CA GLU A 85 -14.82 0.00 12.70
C GLU A 85 -13.87 -0.68 13.70
N ALA A 86 -13.86 -0.19 14.94
CA ALA A 86 -13.17 -0.86 16.04
C ALA A 86 -14.10 -1.91 16.64
N VAL A 87 -13.73 -3.18 16.50
CA VAL A 87 -14.48 -4.31 17.08
C VAL A 87 -14.24 -4.37 18.59
N SER A 88 -13.01 -4.06 19.02
CA SER A 88 -12.65 -3.94 20.42
C SER A 88 -11.52 -2.94 20.64
N ALA A 89 -11.53 -2.26 21.78
CA ALA A 89 -10.51 -1.30 22.19
C ALA A 89 -10.30 -1.35 23.71
N ASP A 90 -9.08 -1.04 24.15
CA ASP A 90 -8.71 -0.89 25.56
C ASP A 90 -7.94 0.42 25.79
N ALA A 91 -7.42 0.63 27.01
CA ALA A 91 -6.62 1.81 27.37
C ALA A 91 -5.34 1.98 26.53
N LYS A 92 -4.89 0.93 25.83
CA LYS A 92 -3.71 0.94 24.93
C LYS A 92 -4.10 1.14 23.46
N GLY A 93 -5.38 1.26 23.15
CA GLY A 93 -5.91 1.57 21.82
C GLY A 93 -6.74 0.43 21.22
N MET A 94 -6.84 0.43 19.89
CA MET A 94 -7.61 -0.57 19.15
C MET A 94 -6.96 -1.95 19.29
N ARG A 95 -7.76 -2.92 19.74
CA ARG A 95 -7.37 -4.33 19.85
C ARG A 95 -7.72 -5.08 18.58
N GLU A 96 -8.83 -4.73 17.96
CA GLU A 96 -9.31 -5.35 16.73
C GLU A 96 -10.10 -4.34 15.90
N VAL A 97 -9.86 -4.35 14.60
CA VAL A 97 -10.57 -3.53 13.62
C VAL A 97 -11.19 -4.41 12.55
N ALA A 98 -12.28 -3.97 11.95
CA ALA A 98 -12.98 -4.68 10.89
C ALA A 98 -13.38 -3.74 9.74
N LEU A 99 -13.45 -4.31 8.53
CA LEU A 99 -13.93 -3.61 7.35
C LEU A 99 -15.45 -3.55 7.38
N THR A 100 -16.02 -2.34 7.33
CA THR A 100 -17.49 -2.15 7.33
C THR A 100 -18.10 -2.44 5.95
N ALA A 101 -19.43 -2.54 5.88
CA ALA A 101 -20.13 -2.59 4.60
C ALA A 101 -19.87 -1.34 3.74
N ALA A 102 -19.79 -0.16 4.36
CA ALA A 102 -19.44 1.09 3.68
C ALA A 102 -18.01 1.06 3.15
N GLY A 103 -17.06 0.48 3.91
CA GLY A 103 -15.69 0.29 3.45
C GLY A 103 -15.59 -0.64 2.24
N ARG A 104 -16.35 -1.74 2.22
CA ARG A 104 -16.44 -2.63 1.05
C ARG A 104 -16.99 -1.90 -0.17
N ALA A 105 -18.10 -1.18 -0.01
CA ALA A 105 -18.67 -0.38 -1.08
C ALA A 105 -17.69 0.70 -1.58
N LYS A 106 -16.89 1.29 -0.67
CA LYS A 106 -15.89 2.27 -1.04
C LYS A 106 -14.77 1.67 -1.89
N ILE A 107 -14.28 0.47 -1.57
CA ILE A 107 -13.30 -0.23 -2.44
C ILE A 107 -13.89 -0.40 -3.85
N GLU A 108 -15.11 -0.93 -3.96
CA GLU A 108 -15.75 -1.15 -5.27
C GLU A 108 -15.88 0.16 -6.06
N SER A 109 -16.19 1.27 -5.37
CA SER A 109 -16.33 2.58 -6.01
C SER A 109 -15.06 3.12 -6.66
N VAL A 110 -13.87 2.71 -6.20
CA VAL A 110 -12.58 3.19 -6.72
C VAL A 110 -11.92 2.24 -7.71
N MET A 111 -12.51 1.07 -7.94
CA MET A 111 -11.92 0.04 -8.80
C MET A 111 -11.68 0.50 -10.25
N PRO A 112 -12.54 1.30 -10.90
CA PRO A 112 -12.27 1.79 -12.25
C PRO A 112 -10.96 2.60 -12.33
N GLU A 113 -10.79 3.56 -11.44
CA GLU A 113 -9.63 4.45 -11.36
C GLU A 113 -8.38 3.70 -10.89
N TRP A 114 -8.52 2.80 -9.91
CA TRP A 114 -7.43 1.92 -9.49
C TRP A 114 -6.94 1.05 -10.66
N ARG A 115 -7.85 0.45 -11.44
CA ARG A 115 -7.47 -0.35 -12.62
C ARG A 115 -6.79 0.51 -13.68
N GLN A 116 -7.19 1.76 -13.84
CA GLN A 116 -6.51 2.70 -14.74
C GLN A 116 -5.09 2.98 -14.27
N ALA A 117 -4.90 3.35 -13.00
CA ALA A 117 -3.57 3.56 -12.42
C ALA A 117 -2.71 2.29 -12.50
N GLN A 118 -3.30 1.10 -12.30
CA GLN A 118 -2.62 -0.18 -12.45
C GLN A 118 -2.08 -0.40 -13.87
N ARG A 119 -2.85 -0.02 -14.91
CA ARG A 119 -2.39 -0.10 -16.30
C ARG A 119 -1.25 0.88 -16.56
N GLN A 120 -1.38 2.14 -16.11
CA GLN A 120 -0.34 3.16 -16.26
C GLN A 120 0.96 2.77 -15.54
N ALA A 121 0.85 2.20 -14.34
CA ALA A 121 1.98 1.65 -13.59
C ALA A 121 2.67 0.52 -14.36
N ALA A 122 1.88 -0.41 -14.93
CA ALA A 122 2.42 -1.50 -15.74
C ALA A 122 3.09 -0.99 -17.03
N GLU A 123 2.52 0.02 -17.69
CA GLU A 123 3.11 0.68 -18.86
C GLU A 123 4.43 1.37 -18.51
N LEU A 124 4.49 2.10 -17.39
CA LEU A 124 5.70 2.76 -16.92
C LEU A 124 6.85 1.77 -16.65
N LEU A 125 6.53 0.62 -16.07
CA LEU A 125 7.51 -0.41 -15.72
C LEU A 125 7.88 -1.32 -16.91
N GLY A 126 6.98 -1.47 -17.86
CA GLY A 126 7.04 -2.50 -18.89
C GLY A 126 6.94 -3.93 -18.33
N THR A 127 6.77 -4.91 -19.20
CA THR A 127 6.61 -6.32 -18.81
C THR A 127 7.77 -6.84 -17.96
N ALA A 128 9.02 -6.48 -18.32
CA ALA A 128 10.20 -6.91 -17.56
C ALA A 128 10.23 -6.33 -16.14
N GLY A 129 9.90 -5.04 -15.99
CA GLY A 129 9.85 -4.39 -14.68
C GLY A 129 8.73 -4.95 -13.79
N VAL A 130 7.55 -5.17 -14.35
CA VAL A 130 6.43 -5.81 -13.64
C VAL A 130 6.82 -7.20 -13.13
N ASN A 131 7.39 -8.04 -13.99
CA ASN A 131 7.82 -9.38 -13.62
C ASN A 131 8.93 -9.36 -12.55
N ALA A 132 9.89 -8.45 -12.68
CA ALA A 132 10.97 -8.31 -11.71
C ALA A 132 10.45 -7.91 -10.32
N ILE A 133 9.56 -6.90 -10.25
CA ILE A 133 9.00 -6.45 -8.97
C ILE A 133 8.16 -7.55 -8.32
N GLN A 134 7.32 -8.24 -9.09
CA GLN A 134 6.50 -9.35 -8.58
C GLN A 134 7.39 -10.50 -8.07
N GLY A 135 8.42 -10.90 -8.83
CA GLY A 135 9.34 -11.95 -8.42
C GLY A 135 10.14 -11.59 -7.16
N ILE A 136 10.68 -10.37 -7.11
CA ILE A 136 11.44 -9.89 -5.95
C ILE A 136 10.54 -9.80 -4.71
N ALA A 137 9.35 -9.21 -4.83
CA ALA A 137 8.40 -9.07 -3.73
C ALA A 137 7.95 -10.44 -3.19
N SER A 138 7.68 -11.40 -4.09
CA SER A 138 7.34 -12.77 -3.71
C SER A 138 8.47 -13.44 -2.92
N GLY A 139 9.72 -13.25 -3.34
CA GLY A 139 10.90 -13.73 -2.62
C GLY A 139 11.11 -13.08 -1.25
N MET A 140 10.58 -11.87 -1.03
CA MET A 140 10.59 -11.16 0.26
C MET A 140 9.41 -11.55 1.17
N GLY A 141 8.56 -12.49 0.76
CA GLY A 141 7.40 -12.93 1.54
C GLY A 141 6.17 -12.04 1.39
N TYR A 142 6.15 -11.09 0.44
CA TYR A 142 4.92 -10.41 0.05
C TYR A 142 4.11 -11.33 -0.87
N ALA A 143 3.27 -12.17 -0.27
CA ALA A 143 2.31 -13.01 -1.00
C ALA A 143 0.98 -12.25 -1.19
N PRO A 144 0.49 -12.06 -2.42
CA PRO A 144 -0.85 -11.53 -2.65
C PRO A 144 -1.87 -12.58 -2.19
N ALA A 145 -2.38 -12.38 -0.97
CA ALA A 145 -3.25 -13.32 -0.24
C ALA A 145 -2.55 -14.61 0.21
N GLY A 146 -2.85 -15.01 1.45
CA GLY A 146 -2.26 -16.16 2.13
C GLY A 146 -2.14 -17.41 1.26
N ALA A 147 -0.95 -17.99 1.30
CA ALA A 147 -0.80 -19.44 1.38
C ALA A 147 -1.47 -19.95 2.67
#